data_AF-A0A2S9S090-F1
#
_entry.id   AF-A0A2S9S090-F1
#
_cell.length_a   1.000
_cell.length_b   1.000
_cell.length_c   1.000
_cell.angle_alpha   90.00
_cell.angle_beta   90.00
_cell.angle_gamma   90.00
#
_symmetry.space_group_name_H-M   'P 1'
#
loop_
_entity.id
_entity.type
_entity.pdbx_description
1 polymer ?
#
loop_
_entity_poly.entity_id
_entity_poly.type
_entity_poly.pdbx_seq_one_letter_code
_entity_poly.pdbx_strand_id
1 'polypeptide(L)' 'MRIMPLLLLACLTSCANKPQIITYPTIPAAYLAHLDKTSFSGATYGEVAQYAVILKRERDVCLNRIDKIREWQIEKLSK' A
#
# COMPACT_ATOMS: atom_id res chain seq x y z
N MET A 1 0.33 -15.75 -53.25
CA MET A 1 0.57 -16.65 -52.09
C MET A 1 1.84 -16.27 -51.32
N ARG A 2 2.01 -15.00 -50.90
CA ARG A 2 3.23 -14.53 -50.17
C ARG A 2 2.94 -13.89 -48.80
N ILE A 3 1.67 -13.78 -48.42
CA ILE A 3 1.22 -13.07 -47.20
C ILE A 3 1.28 -13.98 -45.96
N MET A 4 1.10 -15.29 -46.15
CA MET A 4 1.11 -16.26 -45.07
C MET A 4 2.43 -16.32 -44.26
N PRO A 5 3.63 -16.30 -44.88
CA PRO A 5 4.88 -16.30 -44.12
C PRO A 5 5.11 -14.99 -43.34
N LEU A 6 4.59 -13.87 -43.84
CA LEU A 6 4.72 -12.56 -43.18
C LEU A 6 3.87 -12.49 -41.91
N LEU A 7 2.65 -13.02 -41.96
CA LEU A 7 1.76 -13.16 -40.80
C LEU A 7 2.34 -14.09 -39.75
N LEU A 8 2.94 -15.22 -40.17
CA LEU A 8 3.58 -16.16 -39.25
C LEU A 8 4.74 -15.50 -38.50
N LEU A 9 5.59 -14.75 -39.21
CA LEU A 9 6.74 -14.05 -38.63
C LEU A 9 6.30 -12.95 -37.64
N ALA A 10 5.20 -12.25 -37.92
CA ALA A 10 4.63 -11.25 -37.01
C ALA A 10 4.03 -11.86 -35.73
N CYS A 11 3.46 -13.07 -35.79
CA CYS A 11 2.97 -13.76 -34.61
C CYS A 11 4.12 -14.28 -33.72
N LEU A 12 5.23 -14.71 -34.31
CA LEU A 12 6.39 -15.25 -33.59
C LEU A 12 7.14 -14.18 -32.77
N THR A 13 7.15 -12.91 -33.20
CA THR A 13 7.79 -11.81 -32.45
C THR A 13 7.00 -11.39 -31.21
N SER A 14 5.67 -11.61 -31.19
CA SER A 14 4.83 -11.31 -30.03
C SER A 14 5.12 -12.26 -28.84
N CYS A 15 5.46 -13.52 -29.12
CA CYS A 15 5.81 -14.50 -28.10
C CYS A 15 7.25 -14.37 -27.56
N ALA A 16 8.09 -13.55 -28.20
CA ALA A 16 9.46 -13.28 -27.75
C ALA A 16 9.54 -12.14 -26.71
N ASN A 17 8.40 -11.55 -26.32
CA ASN A 17 8.37 -10.51 -25.31
C ASN A 17 8.72 -11.10 -23.95
N LYS A 18 9.93 -10.79 -23.45
CA LYS A 18 10.35 -11.19 -22.10
C LYS A 18 9.36 -10.59 -21.09
N PRO A 19 8.86 -11.36 -20.12
CA PRO A 19 7.99 -10.80 -19.09
C PRO A 19 8.73 -9.67 -18.39
N GLN A 20 8.15 -8.47 -18.41
CA GLN A 20 8.64 -7.38 -17.58
C GLN A 20 8.31 -7.75 -16.14
N ILE A 21 9.33 -8.11 -15.36
CA ILE A 21 9.17 -8.34 -13.93
C ILE A 21 9.00 -6.96 -13.29
N ILE A 22 7.74 -6.55 -13.10
CA ILE A 22 7.42 -5.34 -12.34
C ILE A 22 7.60 -5.67 -10.86
N THR A 23 8.77 -5.37 -10.31
CA THR A 23 8.98 -5.40 -8.86
C THR A 23 8.42 -4.12 -8.26
N TYR A 24 7.32 -4.23 -7.53
CA TYR A 24 6.80 -3.10 -6.76
C TYR A 24 7.65 -2.88 -5.50
N PRO A 25 7.99 -1.63 -5.17
CA PRO A 25 8.58 -1.32 -3.88
C PRO A 25 7.68 -1.85 -2.76
N THR A 26 8.24 -2.64 -1.84
CA THR A 26 7.49 -3.16 -0.69
C THR A 26 7.48 -2.10 0.42
N ILE A 27 6.29 -1.73 0.89
CA ILE A 27 6.14 -0.80 2.01
C ILE A 27 6.81 -1.40 3.26
N PRO A 28 7.60 -0.63 4.02
CA PRO A 28 8.19 -1.11 5.26
C PRO A 28 7.13 -1.66 6.23
N ALA A 29 7.37 -2.87 6.76
CA ALA A 29 6.43 -3.56 7.65
C ALA A 29 6.09 -2.74 8.92
N ALA A 30 7.00 -1.89 9.39
CA ALA A 30 6.76 -1.00 10.53
C ALA A 30 5.57 -0.04 10.33
N TYR A 31 5.24 0.31 9.08
CA TYR A 31 4.09 1.17 8.77
C TYR A 31 2.78 0.40 8.59
N LEU A 32 2.87 -0.92 8.33
CA LEU A 32 1.74 -1.81 8.11
C LEU A 32 1.42 -2.71 9.30
N ALA A 33 2.24 -2.69 10.35
CA ALA A 33 2.02 -3.48 11.55
C ALA A 33 0.61 -3.26 12.11
N HIS A 34 -0.02 -4.31 12.64
CA HIS A 34 -1.32 -4.16 13.29
C HIS A 34 -1.23 -3.11 14.41
N LEU A 35 -2.30 -2.32 14.58
CA LEU A 35 -2.44 -1.41 15.70
C LEU A 35 -3.64 -1.85 16.52
N ASP A 36 -3.41 -2.26 17.75
CA ASP A 36 -4.48 -2.68 18.63
C ASP A 36 -5.36 -1.49 18.98
N LYS A 37 -6.68 -1.69 18.90
CA LYS A 37 -7.67 -0.71 19.29
C LYS A 37 -8.06 -0.98 20.74
N THR A 38 -7.96 0.02 21.59
CA THR A 38 -8.45 -0.09 22.97
C THR A 38 -9.95 -0.35 22.98
N SER A 39 -10.41 -1.35 23.74
CA SER A 39 -11.84 -1.60 23.93
C SER A 39 -12.47 -0.55 24.84
N PHE A 40 -13.72 -0.16 24.56
CA PHE A 40 -14.50 0.71 25.45
C PHE A 40 -15.48 -0.10 26.29
N SER A 41 -15.49 0.12 27.60
CA SER A 41 -16.43 -0.50 28.54
C SER A 41 -17.05 0.49 29.53
N GLY A 42 -16.92 1.79 29.28
CA GLY A 42 -17.45 2.83 30.17
C GLY A 42 -18.97 2.95 30.08
N ALA A 43 -19.59 3.44 31.15
CA ALA A 43 -21.04 3.64 31.26
C ALA A 43 -21.44 5.11 31.43
N THR A 44 -20.47 6.01 31.64
CA THR A 44 -20.71 7.43 31.93
C THR A 44 -20.11 8.35 30.86
N TYR A 45 -20.64 9.57 30.74
CA TYR A 45 -20.07 10.61 29.88
C TYR A 45 -18.61 10.94 30.21
N GLY A 46 -18.23 10.88 31.50
CA GLY A 46 -16.85 11.10 31.93
C GLY A 46 -15.89 10.05 31.36
N GLU A 47 -16.29 8.78 31.37
CA GLU A 47 -15.51 7.69 30.79
C GLU A 47 -15.44 7.77 29.26
N VAL A 48 -16.52 8.20 28.60
CA VAL A 48 -16.51 8.49 27.15
C VAL A 48 -15.49 9.58 26.83
N ALA A 49 -15.43 10.65 27.62
CA ALA A 49 -14.48 11.74 27.42
C ALA A 49 -13.03 11.27 27.58
N GLN A 50 -12.75 10.44 28.59
CA GLN A 50 -11.42 9.84 28.77
C GLN A 50 -11.05 8.92 27.60
N TYR A 51 -11.99 8.08 27.18
CA TYR A 51 -11.79 7.17 26.05
C TYR A 51 -11.59 7.93 24.72
N ALA A 52 -12.23 9.10 24.53
CA ALA A 52 -12.00 9.95 23.36
C ALA A 52 -10.54 10.46 23.28
N VAL A 53 -9.89 10.71 24.41
CA VAL A 53 -8.46 11.08 24.45
C VAL A 53 -7.59 9.91 23.99
N ILE A 54 -7.91 8.67 24.41
CA ILE A 54 -7.22 7.46 23.98
C ILE A 54 -7.36 7.29 22.46
N LEU A 55 -8.60 7.33 21.95
CA LEU A 55 -8.87 7.23 20.52
C LEU A 55 -8.16 8.30 19.69
N LYS A 56 -8.03 9.52 20.22
CA LYS A 56 -7.28 10.58 19.55
C LYS A 56 -5.81 10.20 19.39
N ARG A 57 -5.17 9.69 20.46
CA ARG A 57 -3.77 9.25 20.42
C ARG A 57 -3.56 8.09 19.45
N GLU A 58 -4.43 7.08 19.48
CA GLU A 58 -4.38 5.96 18.55
C GLU A 58 -4.51 6.43 17.09
N ARG A 59 -5.43 7.37 16.82
CA ARG A 59 -5.60 7.99 15.51
C ARG A 59 -4.34 8.74 15.07
N ASP A 60 -3.73 9.51 15.95
CA ASP A 60 -2.52 10.28 15.63
C ASP A 60 -1.35 9.35 15.24
N VAL A 61 -1.24 8.17 15.87
CA VAL A 61 -0.28 7.13 15.47
C VAL A 61 -0.57 6.57 14.07
N CYS A 62 -1.84 6.29 13.77
CA CYS A 62 -2.25 5.84 12.43
C CYS A 62 -1.94 6.90 11.36
N LEU A 63 -2.25 8.17 11.62
CA LEU A 63 -1.96 9.28 10.71
C LEU A 63 -0.46 9.40 10.45
N ASN A 64 0.38 9.35 11.50
CA ASN A 64 1.83 9.38 11.35
C ASN A 64 2.36 8.23 10.47
N ARG A 65 1.78 7.02 10.56
CA ARG A 65 2.17 5.90 9.66
C ARG A 65 1.82 6.17 8.21
N ILE A 66 0.65 6.76 7.94
CA ILE A 66 0.26 7.16 6.58
C ILE A 66 1.21 8.23 6.03
N ASP A 67 1.60 9.20 6.84
CA ASP A 67 2.56 10.23 6.44
C ASP A 67 3.91 9.62 6.09
N LYS A 68 4.40 8.66 6.89
CA LYS A 68 5.63 7.92 6.59
C LYS A 68 5.55 7.06 5.33
N ILE A 69 4.39 6.48 5.02
CA ILE A 69 4.17 5.78 3.75
C ILE A 69 4.25 6.77 2.58
N ARG A 70 3.64 7.95 2.71
CA ARG A 70 3.67 8.98 1.67
C ARG A 70 5.08 9.51 1.43
N GLU A 71 5.84 9.77 2.49
CA GLU A 71 7.27 10.15 2.42
C GLU A 71 8.07 9.06 1.69
N TRP A 72 7.92 7.79 2.10
CA TRP A 72 8.59 6.66 1.46
C TRP A 72 8.22 6.52 -0.02
N GLN A 73 6.95 6.75 -0.40
CA GLN A 73 6.53 6.73 -1.80
C GLN A 73 7.23 7.82 -2.62
N ILE A 74 7.35 9.04 -2.08
CA ILE A 74 8.06 10.14 -2.73
C ILE A 74 9.54 9.77 -2.91
N GLU A 75 10.19 9.20 -1.89
CA GLU A 75 11.59 8.74 -1.99
C GLU A 75 11.80 7.62 -3.01
N LYS A 76 10.80 6.76 -3.24
CA LYS A 76 10.87 5.66 -4.20
C LYS A 76 10.48 6.05 -5.62
N LEU A 77 9.60 7.03 -5.79
CA LEU A 77 9.16 7.53 -7.10
C LEU A 77 10.06 8.64 -7.66
N SER A 78 10.83 9.31 -6.81
CA SER A 78 11.83 10.31 -7.21
C SER A 78 13.18 9.72 -7.63
N LYS A 79 13.31 8.38 -7.60
CA LYS A 79 14.53 7.63 -7.87
C LYS A 79 14.34 6.74 -9.10
#